data_AF-A0A969LIU6-F1
#
_entry.id   AF-A0A969LIU6-F1
#
_cell.length_a   1.000
_cell.length_b   1.000
_cell.length_c   1.000
_cell.angle_alpha   90.00
_cell.angle_beta   90.00
_cell.angle_gamma   90.00
#
_symmetry.space_group_name_H-M   'P 1'
#
loop_
_entity.id
_entity.type
_entity.pdbx_description
1 polymer ?
#
loop_
_entity_poly.entity_id
_entity_poly.type
_entity_poly.pdbx_seq_one_letter_code
_entity_poly.pdbx_strand_id
1 'polypeptide(L)'
;MALGDIFGSIGNVLSGGNNAKSANAQQAATDQFKSLVLPDVEEMQLQLESMVQQGVITPEQAQTYLLEQSSMNGISTDPKLRQAQMDALTSLQDISANDGLTAADKSQLQQIQTQEDTAERGAREAILQNAQARGLGGSGIELLQQMQNQQASATRKSQRDLDVAGMAQQRALQALQQAGQLGGQIQNQDFNQQSQIAQANDAINKFNAQNQQNVSLENTKARNVAQAQNLSEKQRIADANVALQNQQQVHNKGLQQQQFDNAYKKAGGVSSGLNQQAQGFQDAGKTFQNYIGTGVSAAAAFSDEEVKEDVQDFDPSDFLDNLTSVKYRYKNPKMGEGKQVGVMAQDIEKEVPQMIHDTPEGKIVDYNKAGGPILASMASLHDRLKKLEGVE
;
A
#
# COMPACT_ATOMS: atom_id res chain seq x y z
N MET A 1 -67.07 7.94 49.96
CA MET A 1 -67.08 9.00 48.93
C MET A 1 -68.27 9.91 49.15
N ALA A 2 -68.19 11.16 48.67
CA ALA A 2 -69.29 12.11 48.52
C ALA A 2 -69.66 13.05 49.69
N LEU A 3 -68.66 13.77 50.23
CA LEU A 3 -68.85 15.16 50.69
C LEU A 3 -67.74 16.10 50.17
N GLY A 4 -66.58 15.57 49.76
CA GLY A 4 -65.51 16.35 49.12
C GLY A 4 -65.78 16.73 47.65
N ASP A 5 -66.56 15.96 46.90
CA ASP A 5 -66.78 16.18 45.46
C ASP A 5 -67.74 17.33 45.13
N ILE A 6 -68.65 17.69 46.04
CA ILE A 6 -69.63 18.77 45.83
C ILE A 6 -68.99 20.15 46.02
N PHE A 7 -68.04 20.28 46.96
CA PHE A 7 -67.31 21.54 47.13
C PHE A 7 -66.27 21.77 46.02
N GLY A 8 -65.66 20.70 45.51
CA GLY A 8 -64.74 20.78 44.37
C GLY A 8 -65.43 21.20 43.07
N SER A 9 -66.66 20.75 42.81
CA SER A 9 -67.40 21.10 41.59
C SER A 9 -67.90 22.55 41.60
N ILE A 10 -68.38 23.05 42.74
CA ILE A 10 -68.84 24.45 42.90
C ILE A 10 -67.68 25.44 42.74
N GLY A 11 -66.52 25.17 43.36
CA GLY A 11 -65.32 26.00 43.20
C GLY A 11 -64.75 26.00 41.78
N ASN A 12 -64.99 24.93 41.01
CA ASN A 12 -64.56 24.84 39.62
C ASN A 12 -65.48 25.64 38.68
N VAL A 13 -66.80 25.56 38.87
CA VAL A 13 -67.80 26.36 38.14
C VAL A 13 -67.64 27.86 38.40
N LEU A 14 -67.44 28.26 39.68
CA LEU A 14 -67.23 29.66 40.07
C LEU A 14 -65.90 30.26 39.56
N SER A 15 -64.93 29.43 39.17
CA SER A 15 -63.67 29.86 38.58
C SER A 15 -63.67 29.86 37.05
N GLY A 16 -64.80 29.55 36.41
CA GLY A 16 -64.88 29.37 34.95
C GLY A 16 -64.11 28.14 34.45
N GLY A 17 -63.91 27.12 35.31
CA GLY A 17 -63.11 25.93 35.01
C GLY A 17 -61.58 26.15 35.11
N ASN A 18 -61.12 27.32 35.54
CA ASN A 18 -59.70 27.65 35.62
C ASN A 18 -58.96 26.83 36.68
N ASN A 19 -59.64 26.42 37.76
CA ASN A 19 -59.05 25.54 38.78
C ASN A 19 -58.73 24.14 38.23
N ALA A 20 -59.64 23.52 37.46
CA ALA A 20 -59.36 22.25 36.79
C ALA A 20 -58.29 22.38 35.68
N LYS A 21 -58.28 23.48 34.92
CA LYS A 21 -57.23 23.75 33.93
C LYS A 21 -55.86 23.90 34.58
N SER A 22 -55.78 24.55 35.74
CA SER A 22 -54.56 24.66 36.54
C SER A 22 -54.08 23.30 37.04
N ALA A 23 -54.98 22.49 37.63
CA ALA A 23 -54.65 21.15 38.11
C ALA A 23 -54.17 20.23 36.97
N ASN A 24 -54.82 20.28 35.81
CA ASN A 24 -54.41 19.53 34.62
C ASN A 24 -53.05 19.99 34.08
N ALA A 25 -52.77 21.30 34.07
CA ALA A 25 -51.49 21.84 33.65
C ALA A 25 -50.36 21.44 34.62
N GLN A 26 -50.61 21.45 35.94
CA GLN A 26 -49.66 20.95 36.94
C GLN A 26 -49.42 19.44 36.81
N GLN A 27 -50.48 18.66 36.58
CA GLN A 27 -50.37 17.22 36.39
C GLN A 27 -49.56 16.89 35.13
N ALA A 28 -49.87 17.55 34.00
CA ALA A 28 -49.08 17.46 32.77
C ALA A 28 -47.61 17.85 32.97
N ALA A 29 -47.34 18.86 33.82
CA ALA A 29 -45.98 19.27 34.19
C ALA A 29 -45.22 18.18 34.96
N THR A 30 -45.90 17.38 35.79
CA THR A 30 -45.31 16.24 36.50
C THR A 30 -45.14 15.00 35.63
N ASP A 31 -46.09 14.76 34.72
CA ASP A 31 -46.05 13.61 33.80
C ASP A 31 -44.92 13.77 32.77
N GLN A 32 -44.55 15.01 32.44
CA GLN A 32 -43.40 15.30 31.58
C GLN A 32 -42.05 14.86 32.19
N PHE A 33 -41.91 14.82 33.52
CA PHE A 33 -40.72 14.28 34.18
C PHE A 33 -40.77 12.77 34.37
N LYS A 34 -41.96 12.21 34.65
CA LYS A 34 -42.14 10.76 34.82
C LYS A 34 -41.95 9.96 33.53
N SER A 35 -42.14 10.59 32.38
CA SER A 35 -41.93 9.99 31.05
C SER A 35 -40.46 9.96 30.61
N LEU A 36 -39.54 10.52 31.38
CA LEU A 36 -38.10 10.43 31.10
C LEU A 36 -37.57 9.05 31.48
N VAL A 37 -36.95 8.36 30.51
CA VAL A 37 -36.23 7.11 30.75
C VAL A 37 -34.85 7.44 31.33
N LEU A 38 -34.56 6.95 32.53
CA LEU A 38 -33.26 7.07 33.16
C LEU A 38 -32.28 6.10 32.48
N PRO A 39 -31.06 6.54 32.08
CA PRO A 39 -30.04 5.63 31.58
C PRO A 39 -29.61 4.66 32.68
N ASP A 40 -29.53 3.37 32.37
CA ASP A 40 -29.05 2.36 33.30
C ASP A 40 -27.53 2.52 33.54
N VAL A 41 -27.10 2.34 34.78
CA VAL A 41 -25.69 2.48 35.20
C VAL A 41 -24.83 1.39 34.57
N GLU A 42 -25.39 0.20 34.33
CA GLU A 42 -24.69 -0.89 33.64
C GLU A 42 -24.43 -0.56 32.16
N GLU A 43 -25.33 0.17 31.51
CA GLU A 43 -25.11 0.65 30.14
C GLU A 43 -24.07 1.77 30.06
N MET A 44 -23.71 2.42 31.16
CA MET A 44 -22.71 3.51 31.18
C MET A 44 -21.29 3.06 31.55
N GLN A 45 -21.06 1.78 31.84
CA GLN A 45 -19.70 1.30 32.12
C GLN A 45 -18.82 1.33 30.85
N LEU A 46 -17.64 1.94 30.98
CA LEU A 46 -16.61 1.97 29.95
C LEU A 46 -15.89 0.62 29.90
N GLN A 47 -16.09 -0.15 28.82
CA GLN A 47 -15.31 -1.34 28.51
C GLN A 47 -14.22 -0.99 27.50
N LEU A 48 -13.09 -0.48 27.99
CA LEU A 48 -11.96 -0.12 27.15
C LEU A 48 -11.21 -1.38 26.68
N GLU A 49 -10.95 -1.48 25.39
CA GLU A 49 -10.10 -2.52 24.82
C GLU A 49 -8.63 -2.24 25.14
N SER A 50 -7.85 -3.29 25.43
CA SER A 50 -6.42 -3.22 25.72
C SER A 50 -5.58 -3.40 24.45
N MET A 51 -4.47 -2.68 24.35
CA MET A 51 -3.48 -2.87 23.28
C MET A 51 -2.83 -4.26 23.36
N VAL A 52 -2.73 -4.98 22.24
CA VAL A 52 -2.17 -6.35 22.17
C VAL A 52 -1.02 -6.40 21.15
N GLN A 53 0.10 -7.03 21.54
CA GLN A 53 1.30 -7.13 20.72
C GLN A 53 1.15 -8.17 19.58
N GLN A 54 1.30 -7.73 18.33
CA GLN A 54 0.97 -8.51 17.11
C GLN A 54 2.06 -9.52 16.62
N GLY A 55 2.92 -10.05 17.49
CA GLY A 55 3.75 -11.24 17.17
C GLY A 55 5.27 -11.07 17.08
N VAL A 56 5.95 -12.17 16.69
CA VAL A 56 7.42 -12.40 16.76
C VAL A 56 8.04 -12.49 15.35
N ILE A 57 9.27 -12.00 15.18
CA ILE A 57 10.01 -12.02 13.90
C ILE A 57 10.68 -13.40 13.70
N THR A 58 10.43 -14.06 12.57
CA THR A 58 11.12 -15.31 12.17
C THR A 58 11.98 -15.08 10.91
N PRO A 59 13.31 -15.28 10.98
CA PRO A 59 14.17 -15.12 9.81
C PRO A 59 14.12 -16.34 8.88
N GLU A 60 13.67 -16.14 7.66
CA GLU A 60 13.71 -17.15 6.59
C GLU A 60 15.04 -17.06 5.85
N GLN A 61 15.82 -18.14 5.92
CA GLN A 61 17.10 -18.27 5.21
C GLN A 61 16.84 -18.45 3.71
N ALA A 62 17.24 -17.48 2.89
CA ALA A 62 17.19 -17.59 1.43
C ALA A 62 18.61 -17.65 0.86
N GLN A 63 18.91 -18.75 0.18
CA GLN A 63 20.15 -18.98 -0.55
C GLN A 63 20.00 -18.44 -1.97
N THR A 64 20.69 -17.34 -2.30
CA THR A 64 20.77 -16.82 -3.67
C THR A 64 22.09 -17.24 -4.28
N TYR A 65 22.05 -18.15 -5.25
CA TYR A 65 23.20 -18.52 -6.07
C TYR A 65 23.22 -17.64 -7.32
N LEU A 66 24.17 -16.71 -7.40
CA LEU A 66 24.62 -16.15 -8.66
C LEU A 66 26.12 -16.42 -8.77
N LEU A 67 26.48 -17.48 -9.50
CA LEU A 67 27.85 -17.68 -9.97
C LEU A 67 27.95 -16.96 -11.32
N GLU A 68 28.48 -15.74 -11.33
CA GLU A 68 29.11 -15.24 -12.54
C GLU A 68 30.52 -15.83 -12.59
N GLN A 69 30.75 -16.61 -13.64
CA GLN A 69 31.97 -17.34 -13.90
C GLN A 69 33.08 -16.34 -14.22
N SER A 70 34.06 -16.21 -13.32
CA SER A 70 35.20 -15.32 -13.51
C SER A 70 35.89 -15.58 -14.85
N SER A 71 36.03 -14.53 -15.65
CA SER A 71 36.62 -14.52 -17.00
C SER A 71 38.13 -14.81 -17.04
N MET A 72 38.72 -15.40 -16.00
CA MET A 72 40.13 -15.82 -15.98
C MET A 72 40.38 -17.20 -16.61
N ASN A 73 39.33 -17.96 -16.95
CA ASN A 73 39.45 -19.20 -17.75
C ASN A 73 39.98 -18.98 -19.19
N GLY A 74 40.21 -17.73 -19.60
CA GLY A 74 40.68 -17.38 -20.94
C GLY A 74 42.20 -17.33 -21.13
N ILE A 75 43.02 -17.55 -20.09
CA ILE A 75 44.48 -17.60 -20.27
C ILE A 75 44.86 -18.96 -20.84
N SER A 76 44.75 -19.07 -22.16
CA SER A 76 45.22 -20.22 -22.94
C SER A 76 46.71 -20.07 -23.19
N THR A 77 47.52 -20.90 -22.55
CA THR A 77 48.93 -21.04 -22.90
C THR A 77 49.03 -21.49 -24.35
N ASP A 78 49.77 -20.76 -25.20
CA ASP A 78 49.86 -21.05 -26.64
C ASP A 78 50.30 -22.52 -26.87
N PRO A 79 49.39 -23.40 -27.35
CA PRO A 79 49.68 -24.82 -27.51
C PRO A 79 50.84 -25.09 -28.45
N LYS A 80 51.11 -24.16 -29.40
CA LYS A 80 52.18 -24.31 -30.39
C LYS A 80 53.56 -24.22 -29.77
N LEU A 81 53.73 -23.38 -28.74
CA LEU A 81 55.02 -23.25 -28.05
C LEU A 81 55.37 -24.53 -27.28
N ARG A 82 54.38 -25.09 -26.58
CA ARG A 82 54.51 -26.36 -25.87
C ARG A 82 54.83 -27.50 -26.83
N GLN A 83 54.14 -27.55 -27.97
CA GLN A 83 54.40 -28.56 -28.99
C GLN A 83 55.84 -28.46 -29.53
N ALA A 84 56.31 -27.25 -29.86
CA ALA A 84 57.68 -27.05 -30.33
C ALA A 84 58.75 -27.47 -29.30
N GLN A 85 58.49 -27.24 -28.00
CA GLN A 85 59.38 -27.71 -26.92
C GLN A 85 59.41 -29.23 -26.81
N MET A 86 58.26 -29.91 -26.97
CA MET A 86 58.17 -31.37 -26.97
C MET A 86 58.77 -31.99 -28.23
N ASP A 87 58.62 -31.35 -29.40
CA ASP A 87 59.24 -31.80 -30.65
C ASP A 87 60.76 -31.69 -30.57
N ALA A 88 61.29 -30.63 -29.95
CA ALA A 88 62.72 -30.47 -29.70
C ALA A 88 63.25 -31.54 -28.73
N LEU A 89 62.50 -31.84 -27.65
CA LEU A 89 62.85 -32.92 -26.72
C LEU A 89 62.86 -34.29 -27.43
N THR A 90 61.85 -34.55 -28.26
CA THR A 90 61.72 -35.80 -29.05
C THR A 90 62.88 -35.92 -30.03
N SER A 91 63.25 -34.83 -30.71
CA SER A 91 64.40 -34.80 -31.63
C SER A 91 65.72 -35.10 -30.91
N LEU A 92 65.91 -34.60 -29.69
CA LEU A 92 67.09 -34.91 -28.87
C LEU A 92 67.09 -36.36 -28.39
N GLN A 93 65.93 -36.90 -28.03
CA GLN A 93 65.76 -38.30 -27.66
C GLN A 93 66.03 -39.23 -28.84
N ASP A 94 65.58 -38.89 -30.05
CA ASP A 94 65.82 -39.66 -31.27
C ASP A 94 67.31 -39.73 -31.62
N ILE A 95 68.08 -38.65 -31.40
CA ILE A 95 69.53 -38.68 -31.57
C ILE A 95 70.16 -39.68 -30.59
N SER A 96 69.71 -39.70 -29.33
CA SER A 96 70.18 -40.67 -28.33
C SER A 96 69.72 -42.10 -28.64
N ALA A 97 68.52 -42.29 -29.18
CA ALA A 97 67.95 -43.60 -29.49
C ALA A 97 68.58 -44.26 -30.72
N ASN A 98 69.17 -43.46 -31.63
CA ASN A 98 69.91 -43.93 -32.80
C ASN A 98 71.43 -44.07 -32.51
N ASP A 99 71.83 -44.37 -31.28
CA ASP A 99 73.25 -44.47 -30.86
C ASP A 99 74.10 -43.22 -31.17
N GLY A 100 73.47 -42.05 -31.30
CA GLY A 100 74.14 -40.77 -31.60
C GLY A 100 74.47 -40.54 -33.08
N LEU A 101 74.12 -41.48 -33.97
CA LEU A 101 74.34 -41.38 -35.41
C LEU A 101 73.27 -40.49 -36.06
N THR A 102 73.69 -39.30 -36.47
CA THR A 102 72.86 -38.39 -37.27
C THR A 102 72.76 -38.86 -38.72
N ALA A 103 71.83 -38.30 -39.48
CA ALA A 103 71.74 -38.55 -40.92
C ALA A 103 73.05 -38.21 -41.67
N ALA A 104 73.80 -37.21 -41.20
CA ALA A 104 75.10 -36.85 -41.74
C ALA A 104 76.16 -37.93 -41.45
N ASP A 105 76.19 -38.49 -40.24
CA ASP A 105 77.14 -39.56 -39.91
C ASP A 105 76.83 -40.85 -40.68
N LYS A 106 75.54 -41.17 -40.87
CA LYS A 106 75.11 -42.30 -41.71
C LYS A 106 75.57 -42.12 -43.16
N SER A 107 75.45 -40.92 -43.70
CA SER A 107 75.95 -40.56 -45.04
C SER A 107 77.48 -40.69 -45.11
N GLN A 108 78.20 -40.21 -44.10
CA GLN A 108 79.65 -40.27 -44.04
C GLN A 108 80.18 -41.71 -43.90
N LEU A 109 79.53 -42.56 -43.11
CA LEU A 109 79.83 -43.99 -43.05
C LEU A 109 79.64 -44.66 -44.41
N GLN A 110 78.58 -44.30 -45.13
CA GLN A 110 78.32 -44.83 -46.47
C GLN A 110 79.36 -44.35 -47.48
N GLN A 111 79.84 -43.11 -47.38
CA GLN A 111 80.96 -42.60 -48.16
C GLN A 111 82.28 -43.32 -47.82
N ILE A 112 82.57 -43.54 -46.54
CA ILE A 112 83.76 -44.29 -46.09
C ILE A 112 83.73 -45.71 -46.65
N GLN A 113 82.58 -46.40 -46.57
CA GLN A 113 82.41 -47.71 -47.18
C GLN A 113 82.66 -47.69 -48.68
N THR A 114 82.06 -46.74 -49.40
CA THR A 114 82.21 -46.65 -50.86
C THR A 114 83.65 -46.33 -51.27
N GLN A 115 84.35 -45.47 -50.52
CA GLN A 115 85.76 -45.14 -50.76
C GLN A 115 86.67 -46.33 -50.49
N GLU A 116 86.48 -47.04 -49.38
CA GLU A 116 87.27 -48.24 -49.08
C GLU A 116 86.98 -49.34 -50.11
N ASP A 117 85.73 -49.57 -50.53
CA ASP A 117 85.39 -50.55 -51.59
C ASP A 117 86.01 -50.20 -52.95
N THR A 118 86.20 -48.91 -53.24
CA THR A 118 86.85 -48.44 -54.48
C THR A 118 88.36 -48.61 -54.38
N ALA A 119 88.96 -48.22 -53.26
CA ALA A 119 90.38 -48.42 -52.99
C ALA A 119 90.74 -49.91 -52.97
N GLU A 120 89.86 -50.74 -52.42
CA GLU A 120 90.03 -52.18 -52.31
C GLU A 120 89.96 -52.85 -53.69
N ARG A 121 89.02 -52.44 -54.55
CA ARG A 121 88.98 -52.84 -55.97
C ARG A 121 90.25 -52.46 -56.72
N GLY A 122 90.70 -51.21 -56.61
CA GLY A 122 91.93 -50.75 -57.27
C GLY A 122 93.17 -51.51 -56.77
N ALA A 123 93.24 -51.78 -55.46
CA ALA A 123 94.32 -52.57 -54.88
C ALA A 123 94.29 -54.04 -55.34
N ARG A 124 93.10 -54.67 -55.43
CA ARG A 124 92.95 -56.02 -55.98
C ARG A 124 93.38 -56.07 -57.44
N GLU A 125 92.97 -55.11 -58.26
CA GLU A 125 93.37 -55.04 -59.67
C GLU A 125 94.89 -54.85 -59.82
N ALA A 126 95.51 -54.00 -59.01
CA ALA A 126 96.96 -53.79 -59.02
C ALA A 126 97.74 -55.04 -58.59
N ILE A 127 97.25 -55.78 -57.58
CA ILE A 127 97.80 -57.08 -57.15
C ILE A 127 97.70 -58.10 -58.30
N LEU A 128 96.54 -58.17 -58.94
CA LEU A 128 96.27 -59.11 -60.04
C LEU A 128 97.12 -58.78 -61.28
N GLN A 129 97.25 -57.52 -61.66
CA GLN A 129 98.13 -57.06 -62.74
C GLN A 129 99.61 -57.34 -62.43
N ASN A 130 100.07 -57.09 -61.20
CA ASN A 130 101.44 -57.42 -60.80
C ASN A 130 101.70 -58.93 -60.78
N ALA A 131 100.74 -59.72 -60.30
CA ALA A 131 100.84 -61.18 -60.29
C ALA A 131 100.88 -61.73 -61.72
N GLN A 132 100.01 -61.24 -62.61
CA GLN A 132 100.02 -61.59 -64.03
C GLN A 132 101.31 -61.17 -64.74
N ALA A 133 101.80 -59.94 -64.50
CA ALA A 133 103.05 -59.45 -65.09
C ALA A 133 104.28 -60.27 -64.68
N ARG A 134 104.22 -60.92 -63.50
CA ARG A 134 105.27 -61.82 -63.01
C ARG A 134 105.05 -63.30 -63.39
N GLY A 135 103.99 -63.62 -64.13
CA GLY A 135 103.61 -65.00 -64.48
C GLY A 135 103.09 -65.82 -63.30
N LEU A 136 102.72 -65.17 -62.20
CA LEU A 136 102.25 -65.77 -60.94
C LEU A 136 100.73 -65.73 -60.78
N GLY A 137 99.99 -65.38 -61.83
CA GLY A 137 98.52 -65.34 -61.82
C GLY A 137 97.92 -66.70 -61.47
N GLY A 138 96.96 -66.72 -60.55
CA GLY A 138 96.30 -67.92 -60.03
C GLY A 138 97.10 -68.70 -58.98
N SER A 139 98.30 -68.24 -58.59
CA SER A 139 99.13 -68.91 -57.59
C SER A 139 98.69 -68.61 -56.15
N GLY A 140 99.05 -69.47 -55.19
CA GLY A 140 98.77 -69.23 -53.76
C GLY A 140 99.38 -67.94 -53.20
N ILE A 141 100.39 -67.37 -53.87
CA ILE A 141 100.99 -66.07 -53.52
C ILE A 141 100.05 -64.91 -53.84
N GLU A 142 99.30 -64.98 -54.95
CA GLU A 142 98.28 -63.98 -55.30
C GLU A 142 97.16 -63.97 -54.24
N LEU A 143 96.66 -65.15 -53.87
CA LEU A 143 95.63 -65.29 -52.85
C LEU A 143 96.11 -64.75 -51.49
N LEU A 144 97.37 -65.01 -51.12
CA LEU A 144 97.95 -64.49 -49.88
C LEU A 144 98.01 -62.95 -49.88
N GLN A 145 98.41 -62.33 -51.00
CA GLN A 145 98.43 -60.87 -51.11
C GLN A 145 97.02 -60.27 -51.09
N GLN A 146 96.05 -60.92 -51.75
CA GLN A 146 94.65 -60.50 -51.68
C GLN A 146 94.13 -60.57 -50.23
N MET A 147 94.38 -61.67 -49.51
CA MET A 147 94.00 -61.81 -48.10
C MET A 147 94.68 -60.76 -47.21
N GLN A 148 95.98 -60.50 -47.43
CA GLN A 148 96.72 -59.49 -46.68
C GLN A 148 96.16 -58.08 -46.90
N ASN A 149 95.79 -57.74 -48.14
CA ASN A 149 95.14 -56.47 -48.46
C ASN A 149 93.72 -56.38 -47.86
N GLN A 150 92.96 -57.48 -47.88
CA GLN A 150 91.63 -57.56 -47.28
C GLN A 150 91.69 -57.32 -45.77
N GLN A 151 92.67 -57.92 -45.08
CA GLN A 151 92.86 -57.75 -43.64
C GLN A 151 93.31 -56.33 -43.28
N ALA A 152 94.17 -55.71 -44.10
CA ALA A 152 94.57 -54.31 -43.92
C ALA A 152 93.40 -53.33 -44.15
N SER A 153 92.55 -53.59 -45.16
CA SER A 153 91.33 -52.81 -45.43
C SER A 153 90.33 -52.93 -44.28
N ALA A 154 90.05 -54.15 -43.81
CA ALA A 154 89.17 -54.41 -42.68
C ALA A 154 89.64 -53.71 -41.39
N THR A 155 90.95 -53.70 -41.13
CA THR A 155 91.53 -53.01 -39.96
C THR A 155 91.34 -51.49 -40.06
N ARG A 156 91.59 -50.88 -41.23
CA ARG A 156 91.38 -49.44 -41.44
C ARG A 156 89.90 -49.05 -41.33
N LYS A 157 89.02 -49.84 -41.94
CA LYS A 157 87.57 -49.64 -41.84
C LYS A 157 87.10 -49.72 -40.39
N SER A 158 87.51 -50.75 -39.66
CA SER A 158 87.18 -50.91 -38.24
C SER A 158 87.67 -49.74 -37.39
N GLN A 159 88.88 -49.21 -37.65
CA GLN A 159 89.40 -48.06 -36.91
C GLN A 159 88.55 -46.81 -37.15
N ARG A 160 88.18 -46.53 -38.40
CA ARG A 160 87.31 -45.39 -38.73
C ARG A 160 85.88 -45.55 -38.21
N ASP A 161 85.34 -46.77 -38.24
CA ASP A 161 84.02 -47.07 -37.68
C ASP A 161 84.01 -46.82 -36.17
N LEU A 162 85.09 -47.19 -35.45
CA LEU A 162 85.25 -46.89 -34.02
C LEU A 162 85.39 -45.39 -33.73
N ASP A 163 86.09 -44.64 -34.57
CA ASP A 163 86.20 -43.18 -34.43
C ASP A 163 84.82 -42.51 -34.61
N VAL A 164 84.04 -42.94 -35.61
CA VAL A 164 82.67 -42.44 -35.83
C VAL A 164 81.75 -42.84 -34.67
N ALA A 165 81.84 -44.08 -34.19
CA ALA A 165 81.07 -44.55 -33.04
C ALA A 165 81.40 -43.78 -31.75
N GLY A 166 82.68 -43.47 -31.51
CA GLY A 166 83.11 -42.66 -30.37
C GLY A 166 82.57 -41.23 -30.42
N MET A 167 82.62 -40.60 -31.60
CA MET A 167 82.02 -39.26 -31.80
C MET A 167 80.49 -39.29 -31.64
N ALA A 168 79.83 -40.32 -32.17
CA ALA A 168 78.39 -40.51 -32.05
C ALA A 168 77.97 -40.68 -30.57
N GLN A 169 78.67 -41.53 -29.82
CA GLN A 169 78.40 -41.76 -28.40
C GLN A 169 78.58 -40.48 -27.56
N GLN A 170 79.62 -39.69 -27.84
CA GLN A 170 79.84 -38.40 -27.17
C GLN A 170 78.69 -37.42 -27.46
N ARG A 171 78.19 -37.39 -28.70
CA ARG A 171 77.04 -36.57 -29.09
C ARG A 171 75.74 -37.03 -28.45
N ALA A 172 75.52 -38.34 -28.37
CA ALA A 172 74.37 -38.92 -27.68
C ALA A 172 74.34 -38.52 -26.20
N LEU A 173 75.48 -38.61 -25.50
CA LEU A 173 75.61 -38.16 -24.10
C LEU A 173 75.32 -36.67 -23.93
N GLN A 174 75.82 -35.83 -24.83
CA GLN A 174 75.57 -34.38 -24.79
C GLN A 174 74.09 -34.04 -25.06
N ALA A 175 73.45 -34.73 -26.01
CA ALA A 175 72.03 -34.57 -26.30
C ALA A 175 71.17 -35.02 -25.10
N LEU A 176 71.52 -36.11 -24.43
CA LEU A 176 70.88 -36.59 -23.20
C LEU A 176 70.98 -35.58 -22.05
N GLN A 177 72.16 -34.98 -21.85
CA GLN A 177 72.34 -33.94 -20.83
C GLN A 177 71.47 -32.71 -21.11
N GLN A 178 71.42 -32.26 -22.37
CA GLN A 178 70.57 -31.13 -22.77
C GLN A 178 69.08 -31.47 -22.65
N ALA A 179 68.68 -32.68 -23.03
CA ALA A 179 67.30 -33.16 -22.86
C ALA A 179 66.89 -33.22 -21.38
N GLY A 180 67.80 -33.65 -20.49
CA GLY A 180 67.58 -33.63 -19.04
C GLY A 180 67.40 -32.22 -18.48
N GLN A 181 68.24 -31.27 -18.91
CA GLN A 181 68.12 -29.86 -18.51
C GLN A 181 66.82 -29.23 -19.03
N LEU A 182 66.49 -29.44 -20.31
CA LEU A 182 65.27 -28.92 -20.94
C LEU A 182 64.02 -29.54 -20.30
N GLY A 183 64.02 -30.85 -20.04
CA GLY A 183 62.92 -31.54 -19.37
C GLY A 183 62.67 -30.98 -17.97
N GLY A 184 63.74 -30.72 -17.19
CA GLY A 184 63.63 -30.07 -15.89
C GLY A 184 63.10 -28.63 -15.96
N GLN A 185 63.48 -27.86 -16.98
CA GLN A 185 62.96 -26.51 -17.21
C GLN A 185 61.47 -26.50 -17.60
N ILE A 186 61.07 -27.38 -18.52
CA ILE A 186 59.67 -27.53 -18.96
C ILE A 186 58.80 -27.92 -17.76
N GLN A 187 59.23 -28.90 -16.96
CA GLN A 187 58.47 -29.35 -15.79
C GLN A 187 58.33 -28.24 -14.74
N ASN A 188 59.37 -27.45 -14.48
CA ASN A 188 59.29 -26.32 -13.57
C ASN A 188 58.39 -25.20 -14.10
N GLN A 189 58.43 -24.92 -15.42
CA GLN A 189 57.57 -23.92 -16.05
C GLN A 189 56.10 -24.34 -15.97
N ASP A 190 55.80 -25.61 -16.26
CA ASP A 190 54.46 -26.20 -16.15
C ASP A 190 53.94 -26.16 -14.72
N PHE A 191 54.77 -26.56 -13.76
CA PHE A 191 54.39 -26.54 -12.35
C PHE A 191 54.11 -25.11 -11.88
N ASN A 192 54.97 -24.15 -12.22
CA ASN A 192 54.75 -22.74 -11.87
C ASN A 192 53.46 -22.20 -12.50
N GLN A 193 53.19 -22.53 -13.75
CA GLN A 193 51.98 -22.10 -14.44
C GLN A 193 50.73 -22.74 -13.82
N GLN A 194 50.73 -24.05 -13.58
CA GLN A 194 49.61 -24.73 -12.90
C GLN A 194 49.40 -24.22 -11.49
N SER A 195 50.47 -23.97 -10.73
CA SER A 195 50.39 -23.38 -9.40
C SER A 195 49.75 -21.99 -9.44
N GLN A 196 50.12 -21.14 -10.41
CA GLN A 196 49.52 -19.82 -10.57
C GLN A 196 48.04 -19.91 -10.96
N ILE A 197 47.68 -20.82 -11.86
CA ILE A 197 46.28 -21.07 -12.25
C ILE A 197 45.47 -21.57 -11.04
N ALA A 198 46.01 -22.52 -10.27
CA ALA A 198 45.35 -23.02 -9.06
C ALA A 198 45.16 -21.92 -8.02
N GLN A 199 46.19 -21.09 -7.76
CA GLN A 199 46.10 -19.94 -6.87
C GLN A 199 45.06 -18.91 -7.33
N ALA A 200 45.00 -18.63 -8.63
CA ALA A 200 44.00 -17.73 -9.20
C ALA A 200 42.58 -18.29 -9.05
N ASN A 201 42.39 -19.59 -9.33
CA ASN A 201 41.11 -20.28 -9.14
C ASN A 201 40.67 -20.27 -7.68
N ASP A 202 41.58 -20.54 -6.74
CA ASP A 202 41.28 -20.48 -5.30
C ASP A 202 40.91 -19.06 -4.86
N ALA A 203 41.62 -18.04 -5.35
CA ALA A 203 41.31 -16.64 -5.07
C ALA A 203 39.92 -16.25 -5.61
N ILE A 204 39.58 -16.69 -6.83
CA ILE A 204 38.26 -16.49 -7.44
C ILE A 204 37.17 -17.21 -6.65
N ASN A 205 37.39 -18.48 -6.30
CA ASN A 205 36.43 -19.27 -5.53
C ASN A 205 36.19 -18.63 -4.16
N LYS A 206 37.25 -18.17 -3.49
CA LYS A 206 37.16 -17.43 -2.23
C LYS A 206 36.41 -16.12 -2.39
N PHE A 207 36.70 -15.34 -3.44
CA PHE A 207 36.02 -14.10 -3.74
C PHE A 207 34.53 -14.34 -4.00
N ASN A 208 34.18 -15.30 -4.84
CA ASN A 208 32.80 -15.67 -5.16
C ASN A 208 32.05 -16.17 -3.94
N ALA A 209 32.66 -17.04 -3.12
CA ALA A 209 32.06 -17.51 -1.88
C ALA A 209 31.83 -16.36 -0.90
N GLN A 210 32.79 -15.44 -0.75
CA GLN A 210 32.64 -14.26 0.11
C GLN A 210 31.56 -13.32 -0.43
N ASN A 211 31.48 -13.13 -1.74
CA ASN A 211 30.48 -12.27 -2.35
C ASN A 211 29.06 -12.86 -2.21
N GLN A 212 28.91 -14.18 -2.37
CA GLN A 212 27.67 -14.90 -2.09
C GLN A 212 27.25 -14.76 -0.63
N GLN A 213 28.19 -14.88 0.32
CA GLN A 213 27.90 -14.66 1.74
C GLN A 213 27.46 -13.23 2.02
N ASN A 214 28.14 -12.23 1.45
CA ASN A 214 27.78 -10.82 1.62
C ASN A 214 26.38 -10.52 1.06
N VAL A 215 26.06 -11.00 -0.14
CA VAL A 215 24.73 -10.85 -0.75
C VAL A 215 23.67 -11.55 0.09
N SER A 216 23.94 -12.76 0.58
CA SER A 216 23.04 -13.47 1.49
C SER A 216 22.80 -12.71 2.80
N LEU A 217 23.86 -12.14 3.39
CA LEU A 217 23.79 -11.36 4.62
C LEU A 217 22.98 -10.08 4.42
N GLU A 218 23.26 -9.31 3.36
CA GLU A 218 22.55 -8.07 3.06
C GLU A 218 21.07 -8.35 2.74
N ASN A 219 20.76 -9.39 1.95
CA ASN A 219 19.37 -9.78 1.69
C ASN A 219 18.64 -10.20 2.97
N THR A 220 19.29 -10.98 3.84
CA THR A 220 18.72 -11.39 5.14
C THR A 220 18.48 -10.17 6.03
N LYS A 221 19.44 -9.24 6.10
CA LYS A 221 19.33 -8.01 6.87
C LYS A 221 18.21 -7.11 6.33
N ALA A 222 18.14 -6.90 5.02
CA ALA A 222 17.09 -6.12 4.38
C ALA A 222 15.70 -6.70 4.66
N ARG A 223 15.55 -8.03 4.59
CA ARG A 223 14.30 -8.71 4.95
C ARG A 223 13.96 -8.55 6.43
N ASN A 224 14.92 -8.75 7.33
CA ASN A 224 14.69 -8.58 8.77
C ASN A 224 14.26 -7.15 9.10
N VAL A 225 14.86 -6.13 8.48
CA VAL A 225 14.48 -4.73 8.66
C VAL A 225 13.06 -4.48 8.14
N ALA A 226 12.74 -4.96 6.93
CA ALA A 226 11.40 -4.82 6.37
C ALA A 226 10.34 -5.53 7.24
N GLN A 227 10.64 -6.72 7.75
CA GLN A 227 9.76 -7.45 8.68
C GLN A 227 9.58 -6.70 10.00
N ALA A 228 10.67 -6.15 10.57
CA ALA A 228 10.60 -5.35 11.78
C ALA A 228 9.75 -4.08 11.59
N GLN A 229 9.91 -3.39 10.45
CA GLN A 229 9.10 -2.23 10.09
C GLN A 229 7.63 -2.61 9.91
N ASN A 230 7.34 -3.69 9.19
CA ASN A 230 5.96 -4.17 9.00
C ASN A 230 5.30 -4.56 10.32
N LEU A 231 6.03 -5.22 11.23
CA LEU A 231 5.53 -5.57 12.56
C LEU A 231 5.27 -4.32 13.41
N SER A 232 6.20 -3.35 13.39
CA SER A 232 6.03 -2.07 14.08
C SER A 232 4.81 -1.31 13.54
N GLU A 233 4.60 -1.31 12.23
CA GLU A 233 3.45 -0.67 11.60
C GLU A 233 2.14 -1.38 11.98
N LYS A 234 2.12 -2.72 11.97
CA LYS A 234 0.98 -3.50 12.44
C LYS A 234 0.64 -3.20 13.89
N GLN A 235 1.63 -3.08 14.77
CA GLN A 235 1.41 -2.68 16.17
C GLN A 235 0.83 -1.27 16.26
N ARG A 236 1.41 -0.29 15.54
CA ARG A 236 0.91 1.09 15.51
C ARG A 236 -0.54 1.18 15.05
N ILE A 237 -0.91 0.45 13.99
CA ILE A 237 -2.28 0.42 13.48
C ILE A 237 -3.22 -0.25 14.50
N ALA A 238 -2.80 -1.35 15.13
CA ALA A 238 -3.59 -2.00 16.17
C ALA A 238 -3.83 -1.05 17.36
N ASP A 239 -2.79 -0.37 17.83
CA ASP A 239 -2.88 0.61 18.92
C ASP A 239 -3.77 1.79 18.54
N ALA A 240 -3.67 2.29 17.31
CA ALA A 240 -4.53 3.35 16.80
C ALA A 240 -6.00 2.93 16.71
N ASN A 241 -6.28 1.70 16.27
CA ASN A 241 -7.64 1.18 16.20
C ASN A 241 -8.26 1.03 17.59
N VAL A 242 -7.52 0.45 18.55
CA VAL A 242 -7.96 0.33 19.94
C VAL A 242 -8.19 1.71 20.57
N ALA A 243 -7.28 2.66 20.35
CA ALA A 243 -7.45 4.03 20.83
C ALA A 243 -8.69 4.71 20.24
N LEU A 244 -8.94 4.52 18.93
CA LEU A 244 -10.11 5.06 18.24
C LEU A 244 -11.41 4.43 18.76
N GLN A 245 -11.45 3.10 18.94
CA GLN A 245 -12.60 2.40 19.52
C GLN A 245 -12.90 2.91 20.93
N ASN A 246 -11.87 3.04 21.77
CA ASN A 246 -11.99 3.60 23.11
C ASN A 246 -12.50 5.04 23.09
N GLN A 247 -11.99 5.88 22.18
CA GLN A 247 -12.46 7.27 22.03
C GLN A 247 -13.93 7.32 21.56
N GLN A 248 -14.32 6.48 20.62
CA GLN A 248 -15.71 6.37 20.16
C GLN A 248 -16.63 5.91 21.28
N GLN A 249 -16.21 4.95 22.09
CA GLN A 249 -17.00 4.49 23.23
C GLN A 249 -17.21 5.60 24.25
N VAL A 250 -16.15 6.33 24.63
CA VAL A 250 -16.25 7.50 25.52
C VAL A 250 -17.18 8.57 24.94
N HIS A 251 -17.02 8.89 23.65
CA HIS A 251 -17.87 9.88 22.98
C HIS A 251 -19.34 9.46 22.92
N ASN A 252 -19.62 8.19 22.56
CA ASN A 252 -20.97 7.67 22.46
C ASN A 252 -21.67 7.64 23.82
N LYS A 253 -20.96 7.24 24.89
CA LYS A 253 -21.50 7.31 26.26
C LYS A 253 -21.70 8.76 26.72
N GLY A 254 -20.81 9.68 26.34
CA GLY A 254 -20.97 11.11 26.57
C GLY A 254 -22.20 11.71 25.85
N LEU A 255 -22.49 11.26 24.62
CA LEU A 255 -23.70 11.65 23.90
C LEU A 255 -24.98 11.14 24.57
N GLN A 256 -24.98 9.91 25.10
CA GLN A 256 -26.12 9.39 25.87
C GLN A 256 -26.38 10.27 27.10
N GLN A 257 -25.33 10.68 27.81
CA GLN A 257 -25.45 11.60 28.94
C GLN A 257 -25.96 12.99 28.51
N GLN A 258 -25.46 13.55 27.41
CA GLN A 258 -25.95 14.83 26.86
C GLN A 258 -27.40 14.75 26.39
N GLN A 259 -27.81 13.64 25.77
CA GLN A 259 -29.20 13.43 25.36
C GLN A 259 -30.13 13.39 26.56
N PHE A 260 -29.73 12.71 27.64
CA PHE A 260 -30.46 12.74 28.90
C PHE A 260 -30.53 14.16 29.48
N ASP A 261 -29.41 14.88 29.56
CA ASP A 261 -29.39 16.26 30.05
C ASP A 261 -30.28 17.20 29.22
N ASN A 262 -30.30 17.02 27.90
CA ASN A 262 -31.16 17.79 26.99
C ASN A 262 -32.63 17.43 27.18
N ALA A 263 -32.96 16.14 27.32
CA ALA A 263 -34.31 15.68 27.60
C ALA A 263 -34.81 16.20 28.96
N TYR A 264 -33.95 16.17 29.98
CA TYR A 264 -34.22 16.69 31.31
C TYR A 264 -34.41 18.21 31.30
N LYS A 265 -33.52 18.97 30.64
CA LYS A 265 -33.67 20.43 30.47
C LYS A 265 -34.93 20.79 29.70
N LYS A 266 -35.27 20.05 28.64
CA LYS A 266 -36.51 20.24 27.87
C LYS A 266 -37.73 19.96 28.73
N ALA A 267 -37.74 18.85 29.47
CA ALA A 267 -38.81 18.51 30.40
C ALA A 267 -38.95 19.59 31.49
N GLY A 268 -37.84 20.09 32.03
CA GLY A 268 -37.84 21.20 32.99
C GLY A 268 -38.36 22.51 32.41
N GLY A 269 -38.00 22.84 31.17
CA GLY A 269 -38.53 24.03 30.47
C GLY A 269 -40.02 23.93 30.18
N VAL A 270 -40.48 22.78 29.67
CA VAL A 270 -41.91 22.51 29.40
C VAL A 270 -42.69 22.50 30.72
N SER A 271 -42.20 21.82 31.74
CA SER A 271 -42.80 21.78 33.07
C SER A 271 -42.85 23.17 33.73
N SER A 272 -41.81 23.99 33.56
CA SER A 272 -41.81 25.39 34.02
C SER A 272 -42.84 26.23 33.28
N GLY A 273 -42.97 26.06 31.96
CA GLY A 273 -43.99 26.74 31.16
C GLY A 273 -45.41 26.33 31.53
N LEU A 274 -45.64 25.03 31.75
CA LEU A 274 -46.93 24.50 32.23
C LEU A 274 -47.23 24.97 33.66
N ASN A 275 -46.23 25.10 34.53
CA ASN A 275 -46.41 25.68 35.87
C ASN A 275 -46.71 27.19 35.81
N GLN A 276 -46.07 27.94 34.91
CA GLN A 276 -46.41 29.35 34.67
C GLN A 276 -47.82 29.50 34.10
N GLN A 277 -48.23 28.61 33.20
CA GLN A 277 -49.59 28.57 32.67
C GLN A 277 -50.60 28.20 33.76
N ALA A 278 -50.26 27.26 34.64
CA ALA A 278 -51.08 26.89 35.79
C ALA A 278 -51.22 28.05 36.80
N GLN A 279 -50.15 28.82 37.02
CA GLN A 279 -50.17 30.06 37.80
C GLN A 279 -51.04 31.11 37.10
N GLY A 280 -50.93 31.26 35.78
CA GLY A 280 -51.80 32.14 35.00
C GLY A 280 -53.27 31.78 35.11
N PHE A 281 -53.62 30.48 35.10
CA PHE A 281 -54.99 30.03 35.37
C PHE A 281 -55.42 30.28 36.82
N GLN A 282 -54.52 30.16 37.79
CA GLN A 282 -54.82 30.50 39.19
C GLN A 282 -55.01 32.00 39.38
N ASP A 283 -54.22 32.83 38.72
CA ASP A 283 -54.31 34.29 38.81
C ASP A 283 -55.50 34.82 38.02
N ALA A 284 -55.84 34.22 36.87
CA ALA A 284 -57.10 34.48 36.16
C ALA A 284 -58.32 34.02 36.97
N GLY A 285 -58.24 32.86 37.62
CA GLY A 285 -59.25 32.37 38.55
C GLY A 285 -59.44 33.32 39.73
N LYS A 286 -58.35 33.80 40.36
CA LYS A 286 -58.40 34.80 41.43
C LYS A 286 -58.91 36.16 40.94
N THR A 287 -58.52 36.59 39.74
CA THR A 287 -58.99 37.84 39.14
C THR A 287 -60.49 37.75 38.85
N PHE A 288 -60.96 36.63 38.30
CA PHE A 288 -62.38 36.36 38.08
C PHE A 288 -63.16 36.26 39.39
N GLN A 289 -62.59 35.62 40.41
CA GLN A 289 -63.17 35.55 41.75
C GLN A 289 -63.20 36.92 42.45
N ASN A 290 -62.21 37.78 42.20
CA ASN A 290 -62.18 39.18 42.63
C ASN A 290 -63.13 40.07 41.81
N TYR A 291 -63.35 39.76 40.52
CA TYR A 291 -64.31 40.46 39.65
C TYR A 291 -65.76 40.14 40.03
N ILE A 292 -66.04 38.86 40.32
CA ILE A 292 -67.32 38.42 40.89
C ILE A 292 -67.49 38.94 42.32
N GLY A 293 -66.40 39.03 43.09
CA GLY A 293 -66.40 39.57 44.44
C GLY A 293 -66.59 41.09 44.54
N THR A 294 -66.37 41.84 43.46
CA THR A 294 -66.48 43.32 43.46
C THR A 294 -67.66 43.89 42.67
N GLY A 295 -68.57 43.05 42.15
CA GLY A 295 -69.90 43.49 41.70
C GLY A 295 -69.96 44.38 40.44
N VAL A 296 -68.92 44.38 39.59
CA VAL A 296 -68.88 45.20 38.38
C VAL A 296 -68.91 44.33 37.10
N SER A 297 -70.09 44.30 36.50
CA SER A 297 -70.43 44.04 35.08
C SER A 297 -69.98 42.73 34.41
N ALA A 298 -70.88 41.75 34.44
CA ALA A 298 -70.96 40.58 33.55
C ALA A 298 -71.35 40.92 32.09
N ALA A 299 -71.41 42.19 31.70
CA ALA A 299 -72.02 42.62 30.43
C ALA A 299 -71.19 42.36 29.15
N ALA A 300 -69.97 41.81 29.25
CA ALA A 300 -69.09 41.65 28.08
C ALA A 300 -69.12 40.24 27.44
N ALA A 301 -70.05 39.35 27.82
CA ALA A 301 -70.05 37.96 27.31
C ALA A 301 -71.43 37.35 26.99
N PHE A 302 -72.52 38.12 27.00
CA PHE A 302 -73.85 37.58 26.70
C PHE A 302 -74.15 37.61 25.19
N SER A 303 -74.52 36.46 24.62
CA SER A 303 -74.91 36.29 23.20
C SER A 303 -76.32 35.70 23.04
N ASP A 304 -77.09 35.66 24.13
CA ASP A 304 -78.48 35.17 24.16
C ASP A 304 -79.40 36.08 23.31
N GLU A 305 -80.48 35.52 22.77
CA GLU A 305 -81.49 36.27 21.99
C GLU A 305 -82.27 37.24 22.89
N GLU A 306 -82.57 36.83 24.12
CA GLU A 306 -83.38 37.63 25.08
C GLU A 306 -82.70 38.94 25.54
N VAL A 307 -81.39 39.09 25.27
CA VAL A 307 -80.62 40.29 25.61
C VAL A 307 -80.25 41.13 24.37
N LYS A 308 -80.81 40.80 23.20
CA LYS A 308 -80.58 41.48 21.92
C LYS A 308 -81.89 42.07 21.39
N GLU A 309 -81.81 43.28 20.87
CA GLU A 309 -82.91 43.95 20.17
C GLU A 309 -82.50 44.23 18.72
N ASP A 310 -83.47 44.49 17.83
CA ASP A 310 -83.26 44.79 16.41
C ASP A 310 -82.40 43.77 15.64
N VAL A 311 -82.59 42.47 15.92
CA VAL A 311 -81.91 41.37 15.20
C VAL A 311 -82.36 41.32 13.74
N GLN A 312 -81.41 41.49 12.82
CA GLN A 312 -81.63 41.46 11.37
C GLN A 312 -80.67 40.47 10.72
N ASP A 313 -81.09 39.92 9.58
CA ASP A 313 -80.23 39.07 8.77
C ASP A 313 -79.05 39.88 8.22
N PHE A 314 -77.85 39.31 8.32
CA PHE A 314 -76.63 39.86 7.70
C PHE A 314 -76.31 39.00 6.48
N ASP A 315 -76.24 39.59 5.27
CA ASP A 315 -75.82 38.88 4.07
C ASP A 315 -74.29 38.86 3.97
N PRO A 316 -73.62 37.73 4.23
CA PRO A 316 -72.18 37.68 4.20
C PRO A 316 -71.63 37.61 2.77
N SER A 317 -72.46 37.34 1.76
CA SER A 317 -72.05 37.27 0.36
C SER A 317 -71.69 38.65 -0.17
N ASP A 318 -72.56 39.64 0.07
CA ASP A 318 -72.32 41.03 -0.32
C ASP A 318 -71.10 41.62 0.41
N PHE A 319 -70.93 41.26 1.70
CA PHE A 319 -69.72 41.60 2.46
C PHE A 319 -68.46 41.00 1.83
N LEU A 320 -68.45 39.71 1.49
CA LEU A 320 -67.29 39.06 0.89
C LEU A 320 -67.01 39.56 -0.54
N ASP A 321 -68.05 39.81 -1.34
CA ASP A 321 -67.92 40.26 -2.74
C ASP A 321 -67.34 41.68 -2.83
N ASN A 322 -67.62 42.53 -1.83
CA ASN A 322 -67.06 43.88 -1.74
C ASN A 322 -65.61 43.91 -1.20
N LEU A 323 -65.14 42.85 -0.52
CA LEU A 323 -63.78 42.81 0.04
C LEU A 323 -62.72 42.56 -1.03
N THR A 324 -62.05 43.62 -1.46
CA THR A 324 -60.94 43.51 -2.41
C THR A 324 -59.60 43.38 -1.69
N SER A 325 -58.86 42.30 -1.95
CA SER A 325 -57.48 42.15 -1.51
C SER A 325 -56.54 43.02 -2.34
N VAL A 326 -55.93 44.03 -1.73
CA VAL A 326 -55.02 44.99 -2.39
C VAL A 326 -53.60 44.90 -1.85
N LYS A 327 -52.63 45.16 -2.71
CA LYS A 327 -51.23 45.41 -2.33
C LYS A 327 -50.98 46.91 -2.34
N TYR A 328 -50.54 47.47 -1.24
CA TYR A 328 -50.35 48.92 -1.11
C TYR A 328 -49.08 49.28 -0.35
N ARG A 329 -48.74 50.57 -0.35
CA ARG A 329 -47.74 51.16 0.55
C ARG A 329 -48.36 52.40 1.18
N TYR A 330 -48.07 52.64 2.46
CA TYR A 330 -48.50 53.87 3.10
C TYR A 330 -47.79 55.07 2.47
N LYS A 331 -48.54 56.14 2.23
CA LYS A 331 -47.97 57.42 1.76
C LYS A 331 -47.07 58.05 2.83
N ASN A 332 -47.37 57.82 4.11
CA ASN A 332 -46.56 58.22 5.24
C ASN A 332 -45.81 57.00 5.82
N PRO A 333 -44.47 56.94 5.75
CA PRO A 333 -43.68 55.82 6.27
C PRO A 333 -43.90 55.53 7.76
N LYS A 334 -44.31 56.53 8.56
CA LYS A 334 -44.62 56.35 9.98
C LYS A 334 -45.82 55.44 10.26
N MET A 335 -46.66 55.19 9.26
CA MET A 335 -47.81 54.28 9.35
C MET A 335 -47.45 52.84 8.95
N GLY A 336 -46.22 52.59 8.50
CA GLY A 336 -45.72 51.29 8.11
C GLY A 336 -44.82 51.37 6.88
N GLU A 337 -43.66 50.72 6.95
CA GLU A 337 -42.70 50.67 5.84
C GLU A 337 -42.95 49.43 4.94
N GLY A 338 -42.55 49.54 3.67
CA GLY A 338 -42.61 48.43 2.72
C GLY A 338 -43.98 48.22 2.04
N LYS A 339 -44.08 47.10 1.30
CA LYS A 339 -45.33 46.69 0.63
C LYS A 339 -46.18 45.90 1.63
N GLN A 340 -47.43 46.34 1.79
CA GLN A 340 -48.43 45.71 2.63
C GLN A 340 -49.48 45.01 1.75
N VAL A 341 -50.14 44.00 2.31
CA VAL A 341 -51.31 43.32 1.72
C VAL A 341 -52.45 43.48 2.71
N GLY A 342 -53.63 43.85 2.24
CA GLY A 342 -54.80 43.97 3.11
C GLY A 342 -56.04 44.36 2.33
N VAL A 343 -57.07 44.79 3.06
CA VAL A 343 -58.34 45.28 2.53
C VAL A 343 -58.48 46.78 2.77
N MET A 344 -59.29 47.45 1.96
CA MET A 344 -59.56 48.88 2.13
C MET A 344 -60.68 49.09 3.15
N ALA A 345 -60.49 50.05 4.06
CA ALA A 345 -61.50 50.40 5.06
C ALA A 345 -62.84 50.81 4.42
N GLN A 346 -62.78 51.46 3.25
CA GLN A 346 -63.96 51.88 2.49
C GLN A 346 -64.77 50.70 1.91
N ASP A 347 -64.13 49.56 1.69
CA ASP A 347 -64.83 48.36 1.22
C ASP A 347 -65.59 47.71 2.37
N ILE A 348 -64.99 47.66 3.56
CA ILE A 348 -65.64 47.17 4.79
C ILE A 348 -66.80 48.09 5.21
N GLU A 349 -66.63 49.41 5.08
CA GLU A 349 -67.61 50.40 5.54
C GLU A 349 -69.00 50.24 4.91
N LYS A 350 -69.08 49.73 3.68
CA LYS A 350 -70.34 49.57 2.94
C LYS A 350 -71.31 48.63 3.64
N GLU A 351 -70.79 47.54 4.21
CA GLU A 351 -71.61 46.49 4.81
C GLU A 351 -71.49 46.43 6.33
N VAL A 352 -70.34 46.85 6.89
CA VAL A 352 -70.04 46.75 8.32
C VAL A 352 -69.44 48.06 8.86
N PRO A 353 -70.19 49.17 8.82
CA PRO A 353 -69.68 50.49 9.22
C PRO A 353 -69.23 50.53 10.69
N GLN A 354 -69.78 49.69 11.57
CA GLN A 354 -69.38 49.61 12.97
C GLN A 354 -67.93 49.15 13.19
N MET A 355 -67.30 48.56 12.16
CA MET A 355 -65.88 48.21 12.16
C MET A 355 -64.97 49.39 11.78
N ILE A 356 -65.51 50.52 11.35
CA ILE A 356 -64.72 51.65 10.85
C ILE A 356 -64.78 52.82 11.81
N HIS A 357 -63.61 53.34 12.16
CA HIS A 357 -63.45 54.59 12.90
C HIS A 357 -62.86 55.65 11.99
N ASP A 358 -63.54 56.80 11.89
CA ASP A 358 -63.01 57.97 11.20
C ASP A 358 -62.01 58.71 12.10
N THR A 359 -60.81 58.99 11.57
CA THR A 359 -59.80 59.81 12.24
C THR A 359 -59.32 60.94 11.32
N PRO A 360 -58.72 62.02 11.87
CA PRO A 360 -58.14 63.09 11.04
C PRO A 360 -57.11 62.59 10.02
N GLU A 361 -56.43 61.48 10.30
CA GLU A 361 -55.39 60.88 9.47
C GLU A 361 -55.92 59.86 8.44
N GLY A 362 -57.19 59.45 8.53
CA GLY A 362 -57.84 58.49 7.64
C GLY A 362 -58.81 57.55 8.35
N LYS A 363 -59.42 56.61 7.61
CA LYS A 363 -60.31 55.58 8.17
C LYS A 363 -59.50 54.40 8.71
N ILE A 364 -59.83 53.94 9.92
CA ILE A 364 -59.16 52.83 10.61
C ILE A 364 -60.14 51.67 10.80
N VAL A 365 -59.68 50.44 10.57
CA VAL A 365 -60.45 49.21 10.79
C VAL A 365 -60.26 48.72 12.23
N ASP A 366 -61.34 48.51 12.96
CA ASP A 366 -61.39 47.91 14.29
C ASP A 366 -61.53 46.39 14.20
N TYR A 367 -60.39 45.70 14.23
CA TYR A 367 -60.34 44.24 14.14
C TYR A 367 -60.99 43.53 15.33
N ASN A 368 -61.22 44.19 16.47
CA ASN A 368 -61.92 43.57 17.60
C ASN A 368 -63.40 43.31 17.29
N LYS A 369 -63.98 44.08 16.36
CA LYS A 369 -65.35 43.91 15.89
C LYS A 369 -65.47 43.02 14.64
N ALA A 370 -64.35 42.53 14.12
CA ALA A 370 -64.33 41.67 12.94
C ALA A 370 -64.84 40.25 13.20
N GLY A 371 -64.83 39.79 14.46
CA GLY A 371 -65.17 38.41 14.81
C GLY A 371 -66.58 37.99 14.39
N GLY A 372 -67.59 38.85 14.60
CA GLY A 372 -68.98 38.55 14.22
C GLY A 372 -69.18 38.36 12.72
N PRO A 373 -68.83 39.37 11.89
CA PRO A 373 -68.92 39.27 10.43
C PRO A 373 -68.12 38.12 9.82
N ILE A 374 -66.92 37.82 10.36
CA ILE A 374 -66.11 36.68 9.90
C ILE A 374 -66.80 35.35 10.21
N LEU A 375 -67.33 35.17 11.42
CA LEU A 375 -68.04 33.95 11.80
C LEU A 375 -69.32 33.78 10.97
N ALA A 376 -70.06 34.86 10.71
CA ALA A 376 -71.23 34.84 9.83
C ALA A 376 -70.84 34.45 8.38
N SER A 377 -69.71 34.97 7.88
CA SER A 377 -69.16 34.62 6.57
C SER A 377 -68.79 33.13 6.48
N MET A 378 -68.16 32.59 7.51
CA MET A 378 -67.83 31.16 7.58
C MET A 378 -69.09 30.28 7.63
N ALA A 379 -70.12 30.69 8.38
CA ALA A 379 -71.40 29.99 8.42
C ALA A 379 -72.08 29.96 7.04
N SER A 380 -72.14 31.10 6.35
CA SER A 380 -72.69 31.18 4.98
C SER A 380 -71.91 30.34 3.97
N LEU A 381 -70.56 30.36 4.03
CA LEU A 381 -69.73 29.50 3.18
C LEU A 381 -69.99 28.01 3.44
N HIS A 382 -70.17 27.60 4.69
CA HIS A 382 -70.52 26.23 5.06
C HIS A 382 -71.89 25.81 4.51
N ASP A 383 -72.89 26.67 4.60
CA ASP A 383 -74.22 26.40 4.04
C ASP A 383 -74.21 26.32 2.52
N ARG A 384 -73.42 27.16 1.85
CA ARG A 384 -73.20 27.07 0.39
C ARG A 384 -72.48 25.77 0.01
N LEU A 385 -71.50 25.35 0.80
CA LEU A 385 -70.77 24.10 0.59
C LEU A 385 -71.69 22.89 0.72
N LYS A 386 -72.52 22.82 1.77
CA LYS A 386 -73.53 21.77 1.94
C LYS A 386 -74.49 21.66 0.76
N LYS A 387 -74.98 22.80 0.25
CA LYS A 387 -75.85 22.85 -0.94
C LYS A 387 -75.17 22.32 -2.19
N LEU A 388 -73.87 22.58 -2.37
CA LEU A 388 -73.08 22.08 -3.50
C LEU A 388 -72.75 20.58 -3.36
N GLU A 389 -72.56 20.09 -2.15
CA GLU A 389 -72.26 18.69 -1.84
C GLU A 389 -73.50 17.78 -1.85
N GLY A 390 -74.71 18.35 -2.00
CA GLY A 390 -75.96 17.59 -2.05
C GLY A 390 -76.40 17.03 -0.71
N VAL A 391 -75.91 17.62 0.38
CA VAL A 391 -76.25 17.23 1.76
C VAL A 391 -77.21 18.29 2.30
N GLU A 392 -78.51 18.12 2.06
CA GLU A 392 -79.55 18.88 2.78
C GLU A 392 -79.65 18.43 4.25
#